data_AF-A0A844D2A6-F1
#
_entry.id   AF-A0A844D2A6-F1
#
_cell.length_a   1.000
_cell.length_b   1.000
_cell.length_c   1.000
_cell.angle_alpha   90.00
_cell.angle_beta   90.00
_cell.angle_gamma   90.00
#
_symmetry.space_group_name_H-M   'P 1'
#
loop_
_entity.id
_entity.type
_entity.pdbx_description
1 polymer ?
#
loop_
_entity_poly.entity_id
_entity_poly.type
_entity_poly.pdbx_seq_one_letter_code
_entity_poly.pdbx_strand_id
1 'polypeptide(L)'
;MTRTLAQTPDRQSQNGANFEQALLTLRNNFCDGLDERICRIETAWVSAKNGSMDMGDALSVVEFEAHRISGVAGSLGLKRLGTQAHELEARIMATSKSALQEHDLAELDTRINGFLDRLEQELNEE
;
A
#
# COMPACT_ATOMS: atom_id res chain seq x y z
N MET A 1 0.57 -57.83 -27.92
CA MET A 1 1.62 -56.87 -27.53
C MET A 1 0.96 -55.51 -27.36
N THR A 2 0.51 -55.20 -26.15
CA THR A 2 -0.24 -53.98 -25.80
C THR A 2 0.75 -52.91 -25.33
N ARG A 3 0.79 -51.78 -26.04
CA ARG A 3 1.66 -50.63 -25.74
C ARG A 3 0.84 -49.61 -24.96
N THR A 4 1.07 -49.53 -23.64
CA THR A 4 0.46 -48.54 -22.76
C THR A 4 1.14 -47.19 -22.98
N LEU A 5 0.39 -46.20 -23.44
CA LEU A 5 0.80 -44.79 -23.47
C LEU A 5 0.63 -44.22 -22.07
N ALA A 6 1.73 -43.95 -21.37
CA ALA A 6 1.71 -43.23 -20.11
C ALA A 6 1.35 -41.76 -20.38
N GLN A 7 0.16 -41.37 -19.92
CA GLN A 7 -0.23 -39.97 -19.75
C GLN A 7 0.71 -39.31 -18.73
N THR A 8 1.25 -38.15 -19.09
CA THR A 8 1.90 -37.22 -18.14
C THR A 8 0.87 -36.20 -17.66
N PRO A 9 0.47 -36.19 -16.38
CA PRO A 9 -0.34 -35.11 -15.82
C PRO A 9 0.43 -34.44 -14.68
N ASP A 10 1.24 -33.41 -14.94
CA ASP A 10 1.92 -32.72 -13.81
C ASP A 10 2.36 -31.25 -14.02
N ARG A 11 2.28 -30.68 -15.23
CA ARG A 11 2.74 -29.30 -15.43
C ARG A 11 1.74 -28.21 -15.01
N GLN A 12 0.44 -28.49 -14.99
CA GLN A 12 -0.57 -27.48 -14.65
C GLN A 12 -0.73 -27.29 -13.13
N SER A 13 -0.60 -28.35 -12.33
CA SER A 13 -0.71 -28.28 -10.86
C SER A 13 0.49 -27.59 -10.20
N GLN A 14 1.69 -27.74 -10.74
CA GLN A 14 2.90 -27.09 -10.20
C GLN A 14 2.88 -25.56 -10.37
N ASN A 15 2.30 -25.04 -11.46
CA ASN A 15 2.20 -23.60 -11.68
C ASN A 15 1.17 -22.92 -10.78
N GLY A 16 0.06 -23.60 -10.47
CA GLY A 16 -0.95 -23.09 -9.53
C GLY A 16 -0.41 -22.99 -8.11
N ALA A 17 0.24 -24.06 -7.62
CA ALA A 17 0.81 -24.09 -6.27
C ALA A 17 1.93 -23.05 -6.07
N ASN A 18 2.79 -22.84 -7.08
CA ASN A 18 3.84 -21.80 -7.03
C ASN A 18 3.26 -20.38 -6.99
N PHE A 19 2.14 -20.15 -7.70
CA PHE A 19 1.48 -18.85 -7.71
C PHE A 19 0.76 -18.56 -6.39
N GLU A 20 0.04 -19.54 -5.83
CA GLU A 20 -0.61 -19.42 -4.51
C GLU A 20 0.42 -19.15 -3.41
N GLN A 21 1.56 -19.85 -3.43
CA GLN A 21 2.64 -19.62 -2.47
C GLN A 21 3.25 -18.22 -2.58
N ALA A 22 3.40 -17.70 -3.80
CA ALA A 22 3.88 -16.34 -4.04
C ALA A 22 2.89 -15.29 -3.53
N LEU A 23 1.58 -15.48 -3.73
CA LEU A 23 0.55 -14.60 -3.19
C LEU A 23 0.49 -14.63 -1.66
N LEU A 24 0.62 -15.81 -1.05
CA LEU A 24 0.69 -15.93 0.42
C LEU A 24 1.90 -15.19 0.98
N THR A 25 3.05 -15.33 0.33
CA THR A 25 4.28 -14.62 0.73
C THR A 25 4.13 -13.11 0.56
N LEU A 26 3.53 -12.66 -0.56
CA LEU A 26 3.22 -11.24 -0.79
C LEU A 26 2.30 -10.69 0.30
N ARG A 27 1.26 -11.45 0.67
CA ARG A 27 0.29 -11.07 1.69
C ARG A 27 0.94 -10.95 3.06
N ASN A 28 1.72 -11.94 3.48
CA ASN A 28 2.41 -11.92 4.75
C ASN A 28 3.39 -10.74 4.82
N ASN A 29 4.22 -10.54 3.78
CA ASN A 29 5.14 -9.41 3.74
C ASN A 29 4.42 -8.05 3.73
N PHE A 30 3.22 -7.98 3.15
CA PHE A 30 2.41 -6.77 3.18
C PHE A 30 1.89 -6.50 4.58
N CYS A 31 1.27 -7.49 5.23
CA CYS A 31 0.74 -7.38 6.60
C CYS A 31 1.85 -7.10 7.62
N ASP A 32 2.95 -7.86 7.60
CA ASP A 32 4.09 -7.71 8.51
C ASP A 32 4.70 -6.29 8.45
N GLY A 33 4.65 -5.66 7.27
CA GLY A 33 5.17 -4.32 7.05
C GLY A 33 4.13 -3.21 7.17
N LEU A 34 2.85 -3.51 7.43
CA LEU A 34 1.78 -2.52 7.35
C LEU A 34 1.78 -1.57 8.56
N ASP A 35 1.93 -2.11 9.77
CA ASP A 35 2.08 -1.34 11.02
C ASP A 35 3.23 -0.33 10.93
N GLU A 36 4.39 -0.79 10.45
CA GLU A 36 5.56 0.07 10.31
C GLU A 36 5.30 1.22 9.33
N ARG A 37 4.55 0.97 8.24
CA ARG A 37 4.19 1.99 7.26
C ARG A 37 3.22 3.01 7.83
N ILE A 38 2.21 2.57 8.58
CA ILE A 38 1.27 3.44 9.29
C ILE A 38 2.05 4.39 10.20
N CYS A 39 2.91 3.82 11.06
CA CYS A 39 3.77 4.60 11.95
C CYS A 39 4.65 5.60 11.20
N ARG A 40 5.26 5.22 10.06
CA ARG A 40 6.09 6.13 9.26
C ARG A 40 5.30 7.29 8.68
N ILE A 41 4.13 7.03 8.11
CA ILE A 41 3.23 8.04 7.54
C ILE A 41 2.79 9.01 8.65
N GLU A 42 2.29 8.48 9.76
CA GLU A 42 1.81 9.27 10.90
C GLU A 42 2.94 10.13 11.50
N THR A 43 4.11 9.52 11.75
CA THR A 43 5.27 10.21 12.31
C THR A 43 5.73 11.35 11.41
N ALA A 44 5.82 11.11 10.09
CA ALA A 44 6.23 12.14 9.14
C ALA A 44 5.22 13.30 9.13
N TRP A 45 3.92 12.99 9.08
CA TRP A 45 2.86 13.98 9.04
C TRP A 45 2.80 14.84 10.31
N VAL A 46 2.83 14.21 11.48
CA VAL A 46 2.83 14.90 12.78
C VAL A 46 4.12 15.72 12.96
N SER A 47 5.27 15.18 12.57
CA SER A 47 6.55 15.90 12.65
C SER A 47 6.55 17.16 11.80
N ALA A 48 5.97 17.12 10.58
CA ALA A 48 5.83 18.30 9.74
C ALA A 48 4.88 19.34 10.34
N LYS A 49 3.73 18.91 10.87
CA LYS A 49 2.77 19.82 11.54
C LYS A 49 3.35 20.51 12.77
N ASN A 50 4.25 19.84 13.48
CA ASN A 50 4.92 20.40 14.66
C ASN A 50 6.20 21.19 14.33
N GLY A 51 6.59 21.28 13.06
CA GLY A 51 7.80 21.98 12.62
C GLY A 51 9.11 21.23 12.88
N SER A 52 9.05 19.94 13.24
CA SER A 52 10.21 19.08 13.46
C SER A 52 10.74 18.41 12.19
N MET A 53 9.98 18.48 11.09
CA MET A 53 10.33 17.97 9.76
C MET A 53 9.85 18.97 8.69
N ASP A 54 10.56 19.06 7.57
CA ASP A 54 10.09 19.85 6.43
C ASP A 54 8.83 19.22 5.82
N MET A 55 7.87 20.07 5.42
CA MET A 55 6.60 19.60 4.87
C MET A 55 6.78 18.84 3.54
N GLY A 56 7.72 19.25 2.70
CA GLY A 56 8.05 18.56 1.44
C GLY A 56 8.64 17.18 1.68
N ASP A 57 9.49 17.03 2.69
CA ASP A 57 10.05 15.73 3.11
C ASP A 57 8.95 14.81 3.63
N ALA A 58 8.08 15.30 4.51
CA ALA A 58 6.96 14.52 5.03
C ALA A 58 6.03 14.05 3.91
N LEU A 59 5.65 14.95 2.99
CA LEU A 59 4.83 14.59 1.84
C LEU A 59 5.50 13.55 0.94
N SER A 60 6.83 13.57 0.81
CA SER A 60 7.57 12.57 0.06
C SER A 60 7.54 11.19 0.73
N VAL A 61 7.55 11.14 2.06
CA VAL A 61 7.35 9.88 2.82
C VAL A 61 5.94 9.33 2.59
N VAL A 62 4.92 10.18 2.70
CA VAL A 62 3.52 9.78 2.51
C VAL A 62 3.28 9.31 1.07
N GLU A 63 3.77 10.06 0.08
CA GLU A 63 3.71 9.71 -1.34
C GLU A 63 4.32 8.32 -1.60
N PHE A 64 5.53 8.08 -1.08
CA PHE A 64 6.25 6.83 -1.28
C PHE A 64 5.51 5.63 -0.69
N GLU A 65 5.00 5.73 0.54
CA GLU A 65 4.29 4.61 1.16
C GLU A 65 2.92 4.39 0.52
N ALA A 66 2.20 5.45 0.14
CA ALA A 66 0.95 5.36 -0.61
C ALA A 66 1.16 4.67 -1.98
N HIS A 67 2.21 5.04 -2.73
CA HIS A 67 2.58 4.37 -3.97
C HIS A 67 2.79 2.87 -3.76
N ARG A 68 3.59 2.48 -2.76
CA ARG A 68 3.88 1.06 -2.48
C ARG A 68 2.64 0.27 -2.10
N ILE A 69 1.75 0.86 -1.29
CA ILE A 69 0.48 0.23 -0.91
C ILE A 69 -0.40 0.04 -2.13
N SER A 70 -0.53 1.05 -2.99
CA SER A 70 -1.33 0.96 -4.23
C SER A 70 -0.86 -0.17 -5.14
N GLY A 71 0.47 -0.34 -5.30
CA GLY A 71 1.07 -1.36 -6.17
C GLY A 71 0.85 -2.79 -5.69
N VAL A 72 0.78 -3.02 -4.37
CA VAL A 72 0.62 -4.37 -3.80
C VAL A 72 -0.86 -4.71 -3.57
N ALA A 73 -1.68 -3.75 -3.16
CA ALA A 73 -3.08 -3.95 -2.78
C ALA A 73 -3.92 -4.60 -3.89
N GLY A 74 -3.68 -4.24 -5.16
CA GLY A 74 -4.37 -4.84 -6.31
C GLY A 74 -4.14 -6.35 -6.43
N SER A 75 -2.93 -6.82 -6.14
CA SER A 75 -2.56 -8.25 -6.18
C SER A 75 -3.15 -9.04 -5.01
N LEU A 76 -3.48 -8.37 -3.91
CA LEU A 76 -4.03 -8.97 -2.70
C LEU A 76 -5.57 -8.95 -2.64
N GLY A 77 -6.23 -8.42 -3.67
CA GLY A 77 -7.69 -8.25 -3.69
C GLY A 77 -8.19 -7.07 -2.87
N LEU A 78 -7.30 -6.26 -2.29
CA LEU A 78 -7.60 -5.07 -1.48
C LEU A 78 -7.87 -3.85 -2.37
N LYS A 79 -8.81 -3.99 -3.32
CA LYS A 79 -9.03 -2.99 -4.39
C LYS A 79 -9.31 -1.59 -3.84
N ARG A 80 -10.16 -1.51 -2.82
CA ARG A 80 -10.58 -0.23 -2.23
C ARG A 80 -9.41 0.48 -1.57
N LEU A 81 -8.59 -0.25 -0.81
CA LEU A 81 -7.37 0.27 -0.20
C LEU A 81 -6.38 0.75 -1.27
N GLY A 82 -6.18 -0.05 -2.32
CA GLY A 82 -5.29 0.30 -3.43
C GLY A 82 -5.73 1.58 -4.16
N THR A 83 -7.04 1.75 -4.39
CA THR A 83 -7.60 2.98 -4.98
C THR A 83 -7.36 4.19 -4.08
N GLN A 84 -7.63 4.08 -2.78
CA GLN A 84 -7.42 5.20 -1.85
C GLN A 84 -5.95 5.59 -1.73
N ALA A 85 -5.04 4.61 -1.71
CA ALA A 85 -3.60 4.86 -1.70
C ALA A 85 -3.16 5.60 -2.98
N HIS A 86 -3.66 5.18 -4.14
CA HIS A 86 -3.36 5.84 -5.41
C HIS A 86 -3.92 7.26 -5.49
N GLU A 87 -5.14 7.50 -4.99
CA GLU A 87 -5.74 8.83 -4.95
C GLU A 87 -4.96 9.79 -4.04
N LEU A 88 -4.47 9.29 -2.89
CA LEU A 88 -3.63 10.06 -1.99
C LEU A 88 -2.29 10.41 -2.64
N GLU A 89 -1.61 9.42 -3.23
CA GLU A 89 -0.37 9.60 -4.00
C GLU A 89 -0.57 10.69 -5.07
N ALA A 90 -1.58 10.56 -5.92
CA ALA A 90 -1.86 11.50 -6.99
C ALA A 90 -2.15 12.92 -6.47
N ARG A 91 -2.87 13.07 -5.36
CA ARG A 91 -3.12 14.39 -4.75
C ARG A 91 -1.82 15.02 -4.24
N ILE A 92 -0.95 14.25 -3.62
CA ILE A 92 0.35 14.76 -3.13
C ILE A 92 1.22 15.18 -4.31
N MET A 93 1.30 14.37 -5.38
CA MET A 93 2.05 14.71 -6.59
C MET A 93 1.52 15.97 -7.29
N ALA A 94 0.21 16.19 -7.28
CA ALA A 94 -0.41 17.39 -7.83
C ALA A 94 -0.19 18.64 -6.97
N THR A 95 0.30 18.49 -5.74
CA THR A 95 0.49 19.59 -4.80
C THR A 95 1.86 20.21 -4.96
N SER A 96 1.90 21.54 -5.07
CA SER A 96 3.18 22.26 -5.09
C SER A 96 3.79 22.26 -3.68
N LYS A 97 4.79 21.40 -3.45
CA LYS A 97 5.50 21.28 -2.15
C LYS A 97 6.11 22.61 -1.67
N SER A 98 6.36 23.56 -2.58
CA SER A 98 6.96 24.87 -2.29
C SER A 98 5.96 25.99 -2.01
N ALA A 99 4.64 25.76 -2.17
CA ALA A 99 3.62 26.81 -2.10
C ALA A 99 2.30 26.33 -1.47
N LEU A 100 2.39 25.43 -0.49
CA LEU A 100 1.23 24.90 0.23
C LEU A 100 0.47 26.02 0.96
N GLN A 101 -0.81 26.16 0.64
CA GLN A 101 -1.71 27.05 1.35
C GLN A 101 -2.39 26.30 2.51
N GLU A 102 -2.96 27.03 3.47
CA GLU A 102 -3.67 26.43 4.62
C GLU A 102 -4.80 25.50 4.19
N HIS A 103 -5.49 25.81 3.08
CA HIS A 103 -6.56 24.96 2.55
C HIS A 103 -6.04 23.62 2.00
N ASP A 104 -4.87 23.62 1.36
CA ASP A 104 -4.23 22.39 0.87
C ASP A 104 -3.81 21.51 2.05
N LEU A 105 -3.26 22.13 3.11
CA LEU A 105 -2.86 21.43 4.33
C LEU A 105 -4.05 20.79 5.04
N ALA A 106 -5.18 21.49 5.16
CA ALA A 106 -6.39 20.94 5.77
C ALA A 106 -6.99 19.78 4.95
N GLU A 107 -6.97 19.88 3.61
CA GLU A 107 -7.40 18.79 2.74
C GLU A 107 -6.48 17.58 2.87
N LEU A 108 -5.17 17.79 2.83
CA LEU A 108 -4.18 16.72 2.97
C LEU A 108 -4.28 16.05 4.35
N ASP A 109 -4.48 16.81 5.42
CA ASP A 109 -4.71 16.27 6.76
C ASP A 109 -5.90 15.32 6.79
N THR A 110 -7.02 15.74 6.21
CA THR A 110 -8.24 14.92 6.14
C THR A 110 -8.00 13.63 5.35
N ARG A 111 -7.29 13.72 4.21
CA ARG A 111 -7.02 12.56 3.35
C ARG A 111 -6.02 11.59 3.97
N ILE A 112 -4.95 12.10 4.59
CA ILE A 112 -3.92 11.28 5.22
C ILE A 112 -4.51 10.55 6.42
N ASN A 113 -5.24 11.25 7.30
CA ASN A 113 -5.89 10.62 8.45
C ASN A 113 -6.94 9.59 8.01
N GLY A 114 -7.79 9.91 7.03
CA GLY A 114 -8.76 8.94 6.51
C GLY A 114 -8.13 7.73 5.81
N PHE A 115 -6.91 7.87 5.28
CA PHE A 115 -6.16 6.74 4.75
C PHE A 115 -5.53 5.88 5.85
N LEU A 116 -4.97 6.49 6.90
CA LEU A 116 -4.47 5.79 8.08
C LEU A 116 -5.57 4.99 8.77
N ASP A 117 -6.73 5.60 9.02
CA ASP A 117 -7.91 4.93 9.59
C ASP A 117 -8.29 3.69 8.78
N ARG A 118 -8.17 3.77 7.43
CA ARG A 118 -8.45 2.62 6.57
C ARG A 118 -7.41 1.53 6.72
N LEU A 119 -6.13 1.87 6.76
CA LEU A 119 -5.06 0.89 6.95
C LEU A 119 -5.22 0.15 8.28
N GLU A 120 -5.58 0.87 9.34
CA GLU A 120 -5.84 0.30 10.66
C GLU A 120 -7.07 -0.61 10.68
N GLN A 121 -8.13 -0.29 9.92
CA GLN A 121 -9.28 -1.19 9.77
C GLN A 121 -8.86 -2.53 9.14
N GLU A 122 -8.05 -2.49 8.08
CA GLU A 122 -7.60 -3.70 7.39
C GLU A 122 -6.67 -4.57 8.27
N LEU A 123 -6.05 -3.99 9.31
CA LEU A 123 -5.26 -4.72 10.32
C LEU A 123 -6.12 -5.32 11.44
N ASN A 124 -7.19 -4.65 11.82
CA ASN A 124 -8.04 -5.06 12.95
C ASN A 124 -9.20 -5.98 12.53
N GLU A 125 -9.52 -6.08 11.24
CA GLU A 125 -10.48 -7.06 10.71
C GLU A 125 -9.84 -8.48 10.63
N GLU A 126 -9.58 -9.09 11.79
CA GLU A 126 -9.37 -10.55 11.97
C GLU A 126 -10.61 -11.26 12.54
#